data_AF-T2IUI2-F1
#
_entry.id   AF-T2IUI2-F1
#
_cell.length_a   1.000
_cell.length_b   1.000
_cell.length_c   1.000
_cell.angle_alpha   90.00
_cell.angle_beta   90.00
_cell.angle_gamma   90.00
#
_symmetry.space_group_name_H-M   'P 1'
#
loop_
_entity.id
_entity.type
_entity.pdbx_description
1 polymer ?
#
loop_
_entity_poly.entity_id
_entity_poly.type
_entity_poly.pdbx_seq_one_letter_code
_entity_poly.pdbx_strand_id
1 'polypeptide(L)'
;MDTSRLKRFAQYARRYLREQVTTKLGVVLAENSAARRENTEAIHKLTENIEVSGKEQVIEQVAYTWFNRFCALRFMDSNRYTSIGVISPAEGQFQPEILAEAKMGHIDEDMVSAQIQGQIFDLLSGTAPSPDAQGEAYRLLIVAVCNYYYEVMRYLFERIDDYTELLMPDDLLSGNSILAYTREAMTPENCQSVEVIGWLYQFYISEKKDEVFAALKKNKKITSENIPAATQLFTPNWIVRYLVENSLGRLWMLNRPQSRLFEQMDYYIKSEDDPPQPPFKRGESDQEYLKISSPEELKICDPACGSGHILVYAFELLYAIYEEEGYAANEIPKKILTHNLYGIEIDERAGSLAAFALTMKAREKYRRFFRKPIQPIQPNICVLKKVEFEEWEVGSGKWEVDNKKLGVSHDYLLHDLHLFEEADNFGALLRPKMSEEQIANLRDYFANLWAKNPNPSLFEHKTHEKVTNI
;
A
#
# COMPACT_ATOMS: atom_id res chain seq x y z
N MET A 1 19.92 11.62 -3.29
CA MET A 1 19.66 10.35 -2.60
C MET A 1 20.83 9.39 -2.87
N ASP A 2 21.48 8.86 -1.83
CA ASP A 2 22.54 7.83 -2.01
C ASP A 2 21.90 6.45 -2.20
N THR A 3 21.66 6.09 -3.45
CA THR A 3 21.05 4.81 -3.82
C THR A 3 21.95 3.60 -3.56
N SER A 4 23.26 3.79 -3.45
CA SER A 4 24.22 2.69 -3.24
C SER A 4 24.10 2.10 -1.84
N ARG A 5 23.96 2.95 -0.81
CA ARG A 5 23.77 2.55 0.58
C ARG A 5 22.40 1.90 0.77
N LEU A 6 21.35 2.50 0.21
CA LEU A 6 19.99 1.93 0.20
C LEU A 6 19.97 0.53 -0.43
N LYS A 7 20.68 0.34 -1.55
CA LYS A 7 20.76 -0.95 -2.21
C LYS A 7 21.41 -2.02 -1.33
N ARG A 8 22.59 -1.73 -0.78
CA ARG A 8 23.30 -2.67 0.11
C ARG A 8 22.45 -3.04 1.32
N PHE A 9 21.78 -2.05 1.92
CA PHE A 9 20.88 -2.27 3.04
C PHE A 9 19.70 -3.16 2.67
N ALA A 10 18.96 -2.86 1.61
CA ALA A 10 17.75 -3.61 1.27
C ALA A 10 18.06 -5.08 0.93
N GLN A 11 19.16 -5.35 0.22
CA GLN A 11 19.64 -6.71 -0.06
C GLN A 11 20.06 -7.45 1.21
N TYR A 12 20.79 -6.78 2.11
CA TYR A 12 21.13 -7.34 3.42
C TYR A 12 19.88 -7.63 4.26
N ALA A 13 18.96 -6.67 4.36
CA ALA A 13 17.74 -6.74 5.13
C ALA A 13 16.88 -7.92 4.69
N ARG A 14 16.73 -8.16 3.37
CA ARG A 14 16.02 -9.33 2.85
C ARG A 14 16.64 -10.63 3.35
N ARG A 15 17.94 -10.81 3.18
CA ARG A 15 18.63 -12.05 3.61
C ARG A 15 18.51 -12.26 5.12
N TYR A 16 18.79 -11.21 5.89
CA TYR A 16 18.72 -11.24 7.35
C TYR A 16 17.32 -11.54 7.86
N LEU A 17 16.30 -10.80 7.40
CA LEU A 17 14.92 -10.99 7.88
C LEU A 17 14.38 -12.37 7.53
N ARG A 18 14.66 -12.90 6.33
CA ARG A 18 14.28 -14.28 5.97
C ARG A 18 14.93 -15.31 6.90
N GLU A 19 16.20 -15.14 7.23
CA GLU A 19 16.91 -16.02 8.16
C GLU A 19 16.33 -15.96 9.58
N GLN A 20 16.05 -14.75 10.08
CA GLN A 20 15.42 -14.56 11.39
C GLN A 20 14.02 -15.19 11.45
N VAL A 21 13.19 -14.93 10.43
CA VAL A 21 11.85 -15.52 10.34
C VAL A 21 11.93 -17.05 10.24
N THR A 22 12.88 -17.60 9.47
CA THR A 22 13.09 -19.05 9.36
C THR A 22 13.41 -19.67 10.72
N THR A 23 14.32 -19.04 11.47
CA THR A 23 14.73 -19.50 12.80
C THR A 23 13.56 -19.44 13.78
N LYS A 24 12.86 -18.31 13.80
CA LYS A 24 11.66 -18.10 14.63
C LYS A 24 10.57 -19.09 14.33
N LEU A 25 10.32 -19.36 13.05
CA LEU A 25 9.30 -20.29 12.62
C LEU A 25 9.57 -21.70 13.16
N GLY A 26 10.84 -22.13 13.20
CA GLY A 26 11.23 -23.40 13.82
C GLY A 26 10.94 -23.45 15.32
N VAL A 27 11.23 -22.37 16.06
CA VAL A 27 10.97 -22.26 17.51
C VAL A 27 9.48 -22.24 17.81
N VAL A 28 8.72 -21.42 17.08
CA VAL A 28 7.29 -21.18 17.29
C VAL A 28 6.47 -22.44 16.99
N LEU A 29 6.83 -23.20 15.96
CA LEU A 29 6.12 -24.43 15.56
C LEU A 29 6.52 -25.68 16.36
N ALA A 30 7.58 -25.64 17.17
CA ALA A 30 7.99 -26.78 17.99
C ALA A 30 6.84 -27.26 18.90
N GLU A 31 6.74 -28.58 19.12
CA GLU A 31 5.60 -29.19 19.84
C GLU A 31 5.35 -28.60 21.23
N ASN A 32 6.42 -28.26 21.95
CA ASN A 32 6.37 -27.72 23.32
C ASN A 32 6.65 -26.22 23.40
N SER A 33 6.51 -25.47 22.30
CA SER A 33 6.79 -24.03 22.28
C SER A 33 5.84 -23.26 23.22
N ALA A 34 6.33 -22.16 23.79
CA ALA A 34 5.48 -21.24 24.57
C ALA A 34 4.37 -20.64 23.71
N ALA A 35 4.68 -20.31 22.45
CA ALA A 35 3.73 -19.76 21.50
C ALA A 35 2.49 -20.65 21.27
N ARG A 36 2.63 -21.98 21.26
CA ARG A 36 1.47 -22.91 21.18
C ARG A 36 0.54 -22.84 22.37
N ARG A 37 1.06 -22.50 23.56
CA ARG A 37 0.28 -22.39 24.80
C ARG A 37 -0.32 -21.00 24.99
N GLU A 38 0.41 -19.96 24.61
CA GLU A 38 0.07 -18.57 24.92
C GLU A 38 -0.62 -17.86 23.75
N ASN A 39 -0.39 -18.30 22.50
CA ASN A 39 -0.87 -17.64 21.28
C ASN A 39 -1.51 -18.65 20.30
N THR A 40 -2.46 -19.46 20.80
CA THR A 40 -3.05 -20.59 20.06
C THR A 40 -3.70 -20.17 18.75
N GLU A 41 -4.42 -19.05 18.70
CA GLU A 41 -5.07 -18.56 17.49
C GLU A 41 -4.05 -18.15 16.41
N ALA A 42 -3.00 -17.43 16.80
CA ALA A 42 -1.92 -17.04 15.88
C ALA A 42 -1.21 -18.27 15.30
N ILE A 43 -0.97 -19.32 16.11
CA ILE A 43 -0.39 -20.58 15.61
C ILE A 43 -1.32 -21.27 14.62
N HIS A 44 -2.63 -21.27 14.87
CA HIS A 44 -3.61 -21.85 13.94
C HIS A 44 -3.54 -21.13 12.58
N LYS A 45 -3.64 -19.80 12.57
CA LYS A 45 -3.51 -18.97 11.35
C LYS A 45 -2.17 -19.20 10.64
N LEU A 46 -1.07 -19.30 11.39
CA LEU A 46 0.25 -19.59 10.82
C LEU A 46 0.28 -20.95 10.11
N THR A 47 -0.28 -21.97 10.74
CA THR A 47 -0.28 -23.34 10.20
C THR A 47 -1.15 -23.42 8.94
N GLU A 48 -2.33 -22.80 8.97
CA GLU A 48 -3.22 -22.69 7.82
C GLU A 48 -2.56 -21.97 6.63
N ASN A 49 -1.89 -20.84 6.86
CA ASN A 49 -1.16 -20.13 5.81
C ASN A 49 0.01 -20.95 5.24
N ILE A 50 0.68 -21.75 6.07
CA ILE A 50 1.74 -22.67 5.60
C ILE A 50 1.16 -23.78 4.74
N GLU A 51 -0.02 -24.31 5.08
CA GLU A 51 -0.70 -25.34 4.30
C GLU A 51 -1.17 -24.81 2.94
N VAL A 52 -1.68 -23.57 2.89
CA VAL A 52 -2.20 -22.94 1.66
C VAL A 52 -1.07 -22.44 0.76
N SER A 53 -0.13 -21.65 1.29
CA SER A 53 0.87 -20.94 0.48
C SER A 53 2.27 -21.58 0.51
N GLY A 54 2.50 -22.51 1.43
CA GLY A 54 3.81 -23.13 1.63
C GLY A 54 4.74 -22.31 2.54
N LYS A 55 5.61 -23.03 3.25
CA LYS A 55 6.52 -22.48 4.27
C LYS A 55 7.42 -21.35 3.75
N GLU A 56 8.03 -21.52 2.57
CA GLU A 56 8.94 -20.51 2.00
C GLU A 56 8.22 -19.21 1.66
N GLN A 57 6.97 -19.29 1.21
CA GLN A 57 6.17 -18.11 0.87
C GLN A 57 5.79 -17.34 2.14
N VAL A 58 5.40 -18.03 3.21
CA VAL A 58 5.14 -17.41 4.52
C VAL A 58 6.40 -16.72 5.05
N ILE A 59 7.57 -17.35 4.93
CA ILE A 59 8.85 -16.73 5.34
C ILE A 59 9.10 -15.43 4.54
N GLU A 60 8.91 -15.46 3.22
CA GLU A 60 9.10 -14.30 2.36
C GLU A 60 8.13 -13.16 2.71
N GLN A 61 6.85 -13.49 2.89
CA GLN A 61 5.79 -12.55 3.21
C GLN A 61 6.07 -11.85 4.54
N VAL A 62 6.33 -12.61 5.60
CA VAL A 62 6.56 -12.06 6.94
C VAL A 62 7.85 -11.22 6.98
N ALA A 63 8.93 -11.69 6.34
CA ALA A 63 10.18 -10.94 6.27
C ALA A 63 9.96 -9.58 5.58
N TYR A 64 9.22 -9.58 4.47
CA TYR A 64 8.90 -8.37 3.73
C TYR A 64 7.95 -7.44 4.51
N THR A 65 6.94 -7.98 5.19
CA THR A 65 6.02 -7.20 6.03
C THR A 65 6.79 -6.42 7.09
N TRP A 66 7.73 -7.06 7.79
CA TRP A 66 8.56 -6.37 8.78
C TRP A 66 9.53 -5.36 8.14
N PHE A 67 10.14 -5.70 7.01
CA PHE A 67 10.97 -4.75 6.26
C PHE A 67 10.22 -3.46 5.94
N ASN A 68 9.01 -3.59 5.38
CA ASN A 68 8.16 -2.47 5.01
C ASN A 68 7.72 -1.65 6.23
N ARG A 69 7.25 -2.30 7.29
CA ARG A 69 6.83 -1.62 8.53
C ARG A 69 7.99 -0.83 9.15
N PHE A 70 9.19 -1.41 9.22
CA PHE A 70 10.36 -0.71 9.74
C PHE A 70 10.78 0.48 8.88
N CYS A 71 10.78 0.32 7.55
CA CYS A 71 11.11 1.42 6.64
C CYS A 71 10.07 2.54 6.71
N ALA A 72 8.78 2.21 6.79
CA ALA A 72 7.70 3.16 6.93
C ALA A 72 7.76 3.94 8.25
N LEU A 73 7.93 3.25 9.37
CA LEU A 73 8.08 3.89 10.68
C LEU A 73 9.33 4.79 10.71
N ARG A 74 10.45 4.34 10.15
CA ARG A 74 11.66 5.18 10.04
C ARG A 74 11.44 6.40 9.15
N PHE A 75 10.75 6.26 8.03
CA PHE A 75 10.40 7.38 7.16
C PHE A 75 9.53 8.41 7.91
N MET A 76 8.55 7.93 8.69
CA MET A 76 7.67 8.76 9.50
C MET A 76 8.42 9.49 10.62
N ASP A 77 9.31 8.81 11.34
CA ASP A 77 10.17 9.44 12.34
C ASP A 77 11.03 10.54 11.72
N SER A 78 11.67 10.25 10.59
CA SER A 78 12.58 11.17 9.92
C SER A 78 11.89 12.45 9.44
N ASN A 79 10.58 12.37 9.16
CA ASN A 79 9.75 13.50 8.75
C ASN A 79 8.89 14.07 9.88
N ARG A 80 9.09 13.62 11.12
CA ARG A 80 8.32 14.05 12.32
C ARG A 80 6.80 13.86 12.15
N TYR A 81 6.42 12.76 11.52
CA TYR A 81 5.02 12.36 11.37
C TYR A 81 4.52 11.61 12.59
N THR A 82 5.43 10.93 13.30
CA THR A 82 5.30 10.45 14.68
C THR A 82 5.61 11.60 15.65
N SER A 83 4.94 11.62 16.81
CA SER A 83 5.22 12.58 17.89
C SER A 83 6.50 12.26 18.64
N ILE A 84 6.81 10.96 18.76
CA ILE A 84 7.96 10.38 19.43
C ILE A 84 8.61 9.41 18.45
N GLY A 85 9.94 9.43 18.33
CA GLY A 85 10.71 8.52 17.47
C GLY A 85 10.49 7.05 17.84
N VAL A 86 9.84 6.30 16.94
CA VAL A 86 9.51 4.88 17.18
C VAL A 86 10.72 4.00 16.93
N ILE A 87 11.38 4.19 15.80
CA ILE A 87 12.61 3.49 15.38
C ILE A 87 13.83 4.34 15.71
N SER A 88 13.65 5.65 15.78
CA SER A 88 14.69 6.65 15.84
C SER A 88 14.95 7.10 17.27
N PRO A 89 16.21 7.29 17.67
CA PRO A 89 16.53 7.89 18.95
C PRO A 89 16.28 9.41 18.93
N ALA A 90 16.12 10.01 20.11
CA ALA A 90 16.23 11.44 20.28
C ALA A 90 17.66 11.93 19.94
N GLU A 91 17.81 13.23 19.68
CA GLU A 91 19.10 13.82 19.35
C GLU A 91 20.14 13.59 20.47
N GLY A 92 21.31 13.07 20.10
CA GLY A 92 22.37 12.72 21.05
C GLY A 92 22.15 11.42 21.84
N GLN A 93 21.08 10.68 21.57
CA GLN A 93 20.76 9.40 22.21
C GLN A 93 21.01 8.21 21.26
N PHE A 94 21.08 7.01 21.83
CA PHE A 94 21.25 5.75 21.07
C PHE A 94 20.00 4.87 21.10
N GLN A 95 19.22 4.94 22.19
CA GLN A 95 17.99 4.16 22.36
C GLN A 95 16.83 4.82 21.59
N PRO A 96 15.93 4.04 20.95
CA PRO A 96 14.72 4.59 20.35
C PRO A 96 13.94 5.42 21.34
N GLU A 97 13.47 6.59 20.90
CA GLU A 97 12.87 7.60 21.79
C GLU A 97 11.64 7.04 22.51
N ILE A 98 10.79 6.28 21.83
CA ILE A 98 9.60 5.64 22.42
C ILE A 98 9.92 4.74 23.63
N LEU A 99 11.07 4.07 23.60
CA LEU A 99 11.51 3.20 24.69
C LEU A 99 12.15 4.00 25.83
N ALA A 100 12.84 5.09 25.50
CA ALA A 100 13.38 6.01 26.51
C ALA A 100 12.24 6.68 27.30
N GLU A 101 11.18 7.15 26.62
CA GLU A 101 9.99 7.71 27.24
C GLU A 101 9.25 6.69 28.11
N ALA A 102 9.07 5.46 27.62
CA ALA A 102 8.44 4.39 28.41
C ALA A 102 9.20 4.10 29.71
N LYS A 103 10.55 4.11 29.68
CA LYS A 103 11.38 3.98 30.90
C LYS A 103 11.23 5.14 31.87
N MET A 104 10.86 6.33 31.40
CA MET A 104 10.56 7.49 32.24
C MET A 104 9.12 7.47 32.79
N GLY A 105 8.34 6.43 32.47
CA GLY A 105 6.96 6.29 32.91
C GLY A 105 5.95 6.96 31.97
N HIS A 106 6.35 7.28 30.74
CA HIS A 106 5.50 7.97 29.77
C HIS A 106 5.20 7.06 28.58
N ILE A 107 3.92 6.70 28.42
CA ILE A 107 3.39 5.98 27.26
C ILE A 107 2.12 6.68 26.80
N ASP A 108 1.94 6.84 25.50
CA ASP A 108 0.73 7.43 24.91
C ASP A 108 -0.46 6.48 25.09
N GLU A 109 -1.43 6.89 25.92
CA GLU A 109 -2.64 6.11 26.24
C GLU A 109 -3.58 5.92 25.05
N ASP A 110 -3.53 6.81 24.05
CA ASP A 110 -4.30 6.65 22.80
C ASP A 110 -3.71 5.58 21.87
N MET A 111 -2.45 5.22 22.10
CA MET A 111 -1.65 4.32 21.25
C MET A 111 -1.51 2.93 21.84
N VAL A 112 -1.27 2.85 23.15
CA VAL A 112 -1.00 1.58 23.86
C VAL A 112 -2.10 1.32 24.87
N SER A 113 -2.74 0.15 24.81
CA SER A 113 -3.81 -0.21 25.75
C SER A 113 -3.29 -0.33 27.18
N ALA A 114 -4.15 -0.06 28.18
CA ALA A 114 -3.78 -0.14 29.59
C ALA A 114 -3.19 -1.50 30.00
N GLN A 115 -3.67 -2.59 29.39
CA GLN A 115 -3.13 -3.94 29.61
C GLN A 115 -1.69 -4.06 29.12
N ILE A 116 -1.40 -3.60 27.89
CA ILE A 116 -0.04 -3.66 27.32
C ILE A 116 0.89 -2.70 28.05
N GLN A 117 0.40 -1.52 28.47
CA GLN A 117 1.18 -0.60 29.31
C GLN A 117 1.62 -1.27 30.61
N GLY A 118 0.72 -1.98 31.29
CA GLY A 118 1.06 -2.74 32.50
C GLY A 118 2.18 -3.76 32.25
N GLN A 119 2.07 -4.54 31.17
CA GLN A 119 3.11 -5.50 30.77
C GLN A 119 4.47 -4.82 30.51
N ILE A 120 4.46 -3.69 29.78
CA ILE A 120 5.67 -2.91 29.51
C ILE A 120 6.30 -2.42 30.83
N PHE A 121 5.50 -1.86 31.75
CA PHE A 121 6.03 -1.39 33.03
C PHE A 121 6.50 -2.52 33.94
N ASP A 122 5.84 -3.66 33.95
CA ASP A 122 6.28 -4.84 34.71
C ASP A 122 7.63 -5.35 34.20
N LEU A 123 7.84 -5.38 32.88
CA LEU A 123 9.13 -5.71 32.26
C LEU A 123 10.21 -4.67 32.62
N LEU A 124 9.93 -3.37 32.40
CA LEU A 124 10.92 -2.31 32.59
C LEU A 124 11.29 -2.08 34.07
N SER A 125 10.37 -2.38 35.01
CA SER A 125 10.63 -2.32 36.45
C SER A 125 11.30 -3.58 37.02
N GLY A 126 11.35 -4.66 36.26
CA GLY A 126 11.84 -5.97 36.71
C GLY A 126 10.86 -6.75 37.58
N THR A 127 9.59 -6.34 37.61
CA THR A 127 8.51 -7.07 38.29
C THR A 127 8.17 -8.37 37.55
N ALA A 128 8.16 -8.33 36.22
CA ALA A 128 8.07 -9.51 35.38
C ALA A 128 9.48 -10.06 35.09
N PRO A 129 9.74 -11.37 35.31
CA PRO A 129 11.05 -11.96 35.01
C PRO A 129 11.22 -12.09 33.50
N SER A 130 12.27 -11.49 32.95
CA SER A 130 12.66 -11.65 31.54
C SER A 130 14.19 -11.60 31.39
N PRO A 131 14.78 -12.45 30.53
CA PRO A 131 16.20 -12.37 30.18
C PRO A 131 16.53 -11.16 29.28
N ASP A 132 15.54 -10.56 28.62
CA ASP A 132 15.68 -9.37 27.76
C ASP A 132 14.48 -8.42 27.91
N ALA A 133 14.29 -7.91 29.13
CA ALA A 133 13.11 -7.12 29.46
C ALA A 133 12.95 -5.84 28.60
N GLN A 134 14.07 -5.21 28.21
CA GLN A 134 14.02 -4.02 27.35
C GLN A 134 13.67 -4.36 25.90
N GLY A 135 14.22 -5.45 25.36
CA GLY A 135 13.86 -5.92 24.02
C GLY A 135 12.40 -6.32 23.93
N GLU A 136 11.90 -7.07 24.91
CA GLU A 136 10.49 -7.47 24.99
C GLU A 136 9.56 -6.25 25.13
N ALA A 137 9.87 -5.31 26.02
CA ALA A 137 9.10 -4.06 26.15
C ALA A 137 9.09 -3.26 24.84
N TYR A 138 10.21 -3.21 24.12
CA TYR A 138 10.29 -2.49 22.85
C TYR A 138 9.47 -3.14 21.73
N ARG A 139 9.45 -4.48 21.68
CA ARG A 139 8.59 -5.22 20.74
C ARG A 139 7.12 -4.90 20.97
N LEU A 140 6.66 -4.90 22.23
CA LEU A 140 5.30 -4.51 22.58
C LEU A 140 4.96 -3.08 22.12
N LEU A 141 5.90 -2.13 22.29
CA LEU A 141 5.74 -0.76 21.79
C LEU A 141 5.61 -0.70 20.27
N ILE A 142 6.44 -1.42 19.51
CA ILE A 142 6.35 -1.47 18.05
C ILE A 142 5.02 -2.05 17.59
N VAL A 143 4.57 -3.15 18.21
CA VAL A 143 3.27 -3.77 17.90
C VAL A 143 2.13 -2.80 18.17
N ALA A 144 2.14 -2.11 19.32
CA ALA A 144 1.13 -1.11 19.64
C ALA A 144 1.12 0.05 18.64
N VAL A 145 2.29 0.53 18.20
CA VAL A 145 2.39 1.56 17.14
C VAL A 145 1.79 1.08 15.82
N CYS A 146 2.09 -0.16 15.41
CA CYS A 146 1.50 -0.73 14.19
C CYS A 146 -0.03 -0.81 14.30
N ASN A 147 -0.54 -1.29 15.43
CA ASN A 147 -1.98 -1.36 15.71
C ASN A 147 -2.65 0.02 15.73
N TYR A 148 -1.98 1.04 16.24
CA TYR A 148 -2.48 2.42 16.21
C TYR A 148 -2.61 2.94 14.78
N TYR A 149 -1.60 2.68 13.93
CA TYR A 149 -1.61 3.16 12.55
C TYR A 149 -2.46 2.32 11.59
N TYR A 150 -2.92 1.12 11.99
CA TYR A 150 -3.88 0.31 11.23
C TYR A 150 -5.10 1.11 10.78
N GLU A 151 -5.69 1.92 11.66
CA GLU A 151 -6.91 2.68 11.36
C GLU A 151 -6.73 3.64 10.18
N VAL A 152 -5.53 4.21 10.00
CA VAL A 152 -5.25 5.15 8.90
C VAL A 152 -4.60 4.43 7.70
N MET A 153 -3.81 3.38 7.95
CA MET A 153 -2.94 2.73 6.96
C MET A 153 -3.05 1.19 7.00
N ARG A 154 -4.29 0.68 6.98
CA ARG A 154 -4.62 -0.77 7.05
C ARG A 154 -3.94 -1.65 6.00
N TYR A 155 -3.55 -1.06 4.87
CA TYR A 155 -2.84 -1.74 3.78
C TYR A 155 -1.39 -2.06 4.12
N LEU A 156 -0.81 -1.49 5.18
CA LEU A 156 0.60 -1.67 5.56
C LEU A 156 0.76 -2.18 6.99
N PHE A 157 -0.01 -1.60 7.91
CA PHE A 157 -0.12 -2.09 9.26
C PHE A 157 -1.43 -2.84 9.33
N GLU A 158 -1.39 -4.16 9.56
CA GLU A 158 -2.58 -4.97 9.81
C GLU A 158 -2.87 -4.95 11.32
N ARG A 159 -4.10 -5.25 11.75
CA ARG A 159 -4.37 -5.47 13.18
C ARG A 159 -3.59 -6.70 13.59
N ILE A 160 -2.55 -6.47 14.37
CA ILE A 160 -1.64 -7.49 14.85
C ILE A 160 -2.32 -8.18 16.03
N ASP A 161 -3.12 -9.17 15.66
CA ASP A 161 -3.56 -10.33 16.46
C ASP A 161 -3.27 -11.60 15.63
N ASP A 162 -2.11 -11.56 14.97
CA ASP A 162 -1.72 -12.42 13.86
C ASP A 162 -0.28 -12.93 14.01
N TYR A 163 0.04 -14.06 13.36
CA TYR A 163 1.31 -14.77 13.52
C TYR A 163 2.55 -13.98 13.12
N THR A 164 2.39 -12.87 12.40
CA THR A 164 3.51 -12.00 11.97
C THR A 164 4.32 -11.49 13.17
N GLU A 165 3.71 -11.25 14.33
CA GLU A 165 4.40 -10.83 15.57
C GLU A 165 5.32 -11.91 16.12
N LEU A 166 4.84 -13.16 16.16
CA LEU A 166 5.60 -14.31 16.66
C LEU A 166 6.91 -14.51 15.88
N LEU A 167 6.93 -14.01 14.64
CA LEU A 167 8.02 -14.13 13.69
C LEU A 167 8.84 -12.84 13.51
N MET A 168 8.53 -11.78 14.27
CA MET A 168 9.36 -10.56 14.31
C MET A 168 10.77 -10.89 14.83
N PRO A 169 11.84 -10.28 14.30
CA PRO A 169 13.22 -10.44 14.81
C PRO A 169 13.34 -10.09 16.31
N ASP A 170 14.21 -10.81 17.03
CA ASP A 170 14.46 -10.56 18.46
C ASP A 170 15.34 -9.34 18.69
N ASP A 171 16.49 -9.28 18.01
CA ASP A 171 17.45 -8.20 18.20
C ASP A 171 17.03 -6.95 17.42
N LEU A 172 16.38 -6.03 18.14
CA LEU A 172 15.92 -4.73 17.63
C LEU A 172 16.69 -3.55 18.22
N LEU A 173 17.50 -3.77 19.26
CA LEU A 173 18.15 -2.70 20.03
C LEU A 173 19.67 -2.66 19.86
N SER A 174 20.33 -3.76 19.47
CA SER A 174 21.78 -3.75 19.33
C SER A 174 22.25 -2.87 18.17
N GLY A 175 23.55 -2.53 18.17
CA GLY A 175 24.18 -1.81 17.07
C GLY A 175 24.22 -2.57 15.74
N ASN A 176 23.99 -3.90 15.76
CA ASN A 176 23.91 -4.75 14.57
C ASN A 176 22.47 -5.19 14.27
N SER A 177 21.48 -4.63 14.96
CA SER A 177 20.07 -4.92 14.72
C SER A 177 19.63 -4.44 13.35
N ILE A 178 18.55 -5.04 12.82
CA ILE A 178 17.94 -4.57 11.57
C ILE A 178 17.56 -3.09 11.65
N LEU A 179 17.11 -2.61 12.81
CA LEU A 179 16.70 -1.22 13.00
C LEU A 179 17.88 -0.25 13.00
N ALA A 180 19.06 -0.67 13.49
CA ALA A 180 20.28 0.12 13.35
C ALA A 180 20.63 0.32 11.87
N TYR A 181 20.63 -0.75 11.08
CA TYR A 181 20.86 -0.66 9.63
C TYR A 181 19.78 0.14 8.89
N THR A 182 18.52 0.06 9.31
CA THR A 182 17.42 0.87 8.76
C THR A 182 17.70 2.36 8.98
N ARG A 183 18.06 2.78 10.21
CA ARG A 183 18.39 4.19 10.51
C ARG A 183 19.59 4.68 9.71
N GLU A 184 20.59 3.84 9.56
CA GLU A 184 21.80 4.14 8.80
C GLU A 184 21.53 4.36 7.31
N ALA A 185 20.71 3.52 6.69
CA ALA A 185 20.39 3.64 5.27
C ALA A 185 19.40 4.78 4.98
N MET A 186 18.41 4.95 5.85
CA MET A 186 17.35 5.95 5.75
C MET A 186 17.70 7.19 6.57
N THR A 187 18.71 7.93 6.12
CA THR A 187 19.09 9.22 6.71
C THR A 187 18.02 10.28 6.46
N PRO A 188 18.01 11.40 7.22
CA PRO A 188 17.10 12.51 6.96
C PRO A 188 17.08 12.98 5.52
N GLU A 189 18.23 13.02 4.86
CA GLU A 189 18.37 13.43 3.45
C GLU A 189 17.73 12.41 2.50
N ASN A 190 17.91 11.11 2.75
CA ASN A 190 17.27 10.06 1.95
C ASN A 190 15.75 10.02 2.16
N CYS A 191 15.26 10.41 3.34
CA CYS A 191 13.84 10.43 3.68
C CYS A 191 13.09 11.71 3.29
N GLN A 192 13.73 12.67 2.62
CA GLN A 192 13.05 13.89 2.15
C GLN A 192 11.95 13.60 1.12
N SER A 193 12.12 12.57 0.29
CA SER A 193 11.14 12.14 -0.71
C SER A 193 10.67 10.74 -0.39
N VAL A 194 9.36 10.51 -0.49
CA VAL A 194 8.77 9.17 -0.29
C VAL A 194 9.20 8.16 -1.36
N GLU A 195 9.78 8.62 -2.47
CA GLU A 195 10.41 7.76 -3.49
C GLU A 195 11.46 6.80 -2.90
N VAL A 196 12.07 7.13 -1.75
CA VAL A 196 13.01 6.24 -1.05
C VAL A 196 12.42 4.86 -0.77
N ILE A 197 11.11 4.80 -0.49
CA ILE A 197 10.39 3.55 -0.25
C ILE A 197 10.32 2.70 -1.52
N GLY A 198 10.10 3.37 -2.66
CA GLY A 198 10.16 2.75 -3.98
C GLY A 198 11.52 2.13 -4.29
N TRP A 199 12.60 2.87 -4.03
CA TRP A 199 13.97 2.38 -4.19
C TRP A 199 14.28 1.21 -3.27
N LEU A 200 13.90 1.29 -1.99
CA LEU A 200 14.09 0.22 -1.02
C LEU A 200 13.42 -1.08 -1.46
N TYR A 201 12.18 -1.00 -1.95
CA TYR A 201 11.47 -2.14 -2.50
C TYR A 201 12.17 -2.74 -3.72
N GLN A 202 12.56 -1.91 -4.68
CA GLN A 202 13.30 -2.35 -5.87
C GLN A 202 14.59 -3.09 -5.49
N PHE A 203 15.34 -2.55 -4.52
CA PHE A 203 16.58 -3.15 -4.10
C PHE A 203 16.37 -4.42 -3.26
N TYR A 204 15.31 -4.47 -2.45
CA TYR A 204 14.94 -5.63 -1.65
C TYR A 204 14.77 -6.87 -2.53
N ILE A 205 14.03 -6.75 -3.65
CA ILE A 205 13.74 -7.88 -4.54
C ILE A 205 14.81 -8.14 -5.61
N SER A 206 15.85 -7.30 -5.70
CA SER A 206 16.82 -7.32 -6.80
C SER A 206 17.59 -8.66 -6.93
N GLU A 207 18.00 -9.26 -5.82
CA GLU A 207 18.69 -10.57 -5.85
C GLU A 207 17.75 -11.68 -6.33
N LYS A 208 16.49 -11.65 -5.88
CA LYS A 208 15.45 -12.61 -6.31
C LYS A 208 15.15 -12.47 -7.80
N LYS A 209 15.12 -11.24 -8.30
CA LYS A 209 15.02 -10.97 -9.75
C LYS A 209 16.18 -11.64 -10.49
N ASP A 210 17.42 -11.41 -10.08
CA ASP A 210 18.59 -12.02 -10.72
C ASP A 210 18.53 -13.56 -10.71
N GLU A 211 18.06 -14.18 -9.61
CA GLU A 211 17.82 -15.63 -9.52
C GLU A 211 16.78 -16.12 -10.54
N VAL A 212 15.64 -15.42 -10.67
CA VAL A 212 14.57 -15.77 -11.61
C VAL A 212 15.05 -15.65 -13.06
N PHE A 213 15.78 -14.57 -13.39
CA PHE A 213 16.35 -14.41 -14.74
C PHE A 213 17.44 -15.45 -15.04
N ALA A 214 18.24 -15.87 -14.05
CA ALA A 214 19.20 -16.96 -14.20
C ALA A 214 18.50 -18.32 -14.40
N ALA A 215 17.36 -18.56 -13.75
CA ALA A 215 16.53 -19.74 -13.95
C ALA A 215 15.87 -19.76 -15.34
N LEU A 216 15.40 -18.60 -15.83
CA LEU A 216 14.84 -18.44 -17.17
C LEU A 216 15.87 -18.80 -18.25
N LYS A 217 17.12 -18.37 -18.09
CA LYS A 217 18.24 -18.74 -18.98
C LYS A 217 18.50 -20.26 -19.02
N LYS A 218 18.01 -21.00 -18.03
CA LYS A 218 18.06 -22.48 -17.95
C LYS A 218 16.74 -23.13 -18.39
N ASN A 219 15.89 -22.41 -19.14
CA ASN A 219 14.58 -22.85 -19.63
C ASN A 219 13.59 -23.26 -18.53
N LYS A 220 13.74 -22.76 -17.30
CA LYS A 220 12.71 -22.91 -16.27
C LYS A 220 11.61 -21.89 -16.50
N LYS A 221 10.35 -22.34 -16.53
CA LYS A 221 9.18 -21.45 -16.63
C LYS A 221 9.08 -20.57 -15.37
N ILE A 222 8.60 -19.34 -15.55
CA ILE A 222 8.25 -18.44 -14.45
C ILE A 222 6.94 -18.95 -13.84
N THR A 223 6.97 -19.29 -12.56
CA THR A 223 5.80 -19.64 -11.76
C THR A 223 5.16 -18.38 -11.18
N SER A 224 3.90 -18.46 -10.72
CA SER A 224 3.12 -17.31 -10.25
C SER A 224 3.82 -16.52 -9.14
N GLU A 225 4.45 -17.21 -8.19
CA GLU A 225 5.20 -16.60 -7.09
C GLU A 225 6.46 -15.83 -7.54
N ASN A 226 6.94 -16.09 -8.75
CA ASN A 226 8.11 -15.43 -9.33
C ASN A 226 7.75 -14.32 -10.34
N ILE A 227 6.47 -14.13 -10.68
CA ILE A 227 6.01 -13.09 -11.60
C ILE A 227 6.46 -11.70 -11.12
N PRO A 228 6.21 -11.27 -9.86
CA PRO A 228 6.59 -9.92 -9.42
C PRO A 228 8.07 -9.63 -9.60
N ALA A 229 8.94 -10.59 -9.29
CA ALA A 229 10.38 -10.43 -9.44
C ALA A 229 10.81 -10.29 -10.92
N ALA A 230 10.11 -10.94 -11.85
CA ALA A 230 10.42 -10.91 -13.28
C ALA A 230 9.90 -9.65 -13.98
N THR A 231 8.71 -9.18 -13.61
CA THR A 231 7.98 -8.12 -14.33
C THR A 231 8.20 -6.74 -13.74
N GLN A 232 8.76 -6.63 -12.54
CA GLN A 232 8.99 -5.33 -11.91
C GLN A 232 10.06 -4.52 -12.65
N LEU A 233 9.59 -3.48 -13.34
CA LEU A 233 10.39 -2.49 -14.06
C LEU A 233 10.11 -1.12 -13.48
N PHE A 234 11.17 -0.35 -13.25
CA PHE A 234 11.06 0.98 -12.69
C PHE A 234 10.98 2.02 -13.81
N THR A 235 10.06 2.97 -13.67
CA THR A 235 9.94 4.12 -14.57
C THR A 235 10.83 5.25 -14.05
N PRO A 236 11.94 5.61 -14.73
CA PRO A 236 12.78 6.73 -14.32
C PRO A 236 11.97 8.01 -14.11
N ASN A 237 12.37 8.82 -13.11
CA ASN A 237 11.61 10.02 -12.71
C ASN A 237 11.30 10.98 -13.88
N TRP A 238 12.24 11.18 -14.81
CA TRP A 238 12.01 12.03 -15.98
C TRP A 238 10.92 11.47 -16.91
N ILE A 239 10.80 10.14 -17.05
CA ILE A 239 9.74 9.51 -17.85
C ILE A 239 8.40 9.69 -17.14
N VAL A 240 8.36 9.50 -15.81
CA VAL A 240 7.17 9.73 -15.00
C VAL A 240 6.66 11.17 -15.20
N ARG A 241 7.55 12.15 -15.03
CA ARG A 241 7.23 13.57 -15.22
C ARG A 241 6.74 13.85 -16.63
N TYR A 242 7.49 13.42 -17.63
CA TYR A 242 7.11 13.56 -19.03
C TYR A 242 5.71 13.01 -19.32
N LEU A 243 5.38 11.80 -18.85
CA LEU A 243 4.07 11.19 -19.07
C LEU A 243 2.95 11.99 -18.41
N VAL A 244 3.10 12.37 -17.14
CA VAL A 244 2.06 13.07 -16.37
C VAL A 244 1.87 14.51 -16.87
N GLU A 245 2.95 15.25 -17.11
CA GLU A 245 2.90 16.64 -17.58
C GLU A 245 2.25 16.72 -18.97
N ASN A 246 2.55 15.78 -19.87
CA ASN A 246 2.00 15.76 -21.23
C ASN A 246 0.66 15.02 -21.37
N SER A 247 0.10 14.49 -20.27
CA SER A 247 -1.26 13.92 -20.23
C SER A 247 -2.18 14.75 -19.34
N LEU A 248 -2.05 14.64 -18.02
CA LEU A 248 -2.79 15.41 -17.03
C LEU A 248 -2.54 16.92 -17.20
N GLY A 249 -1.26 17.32 -17.26
CA GLY A 249 -0.91 18.74 -17.40
C GLY A 249 -1.45 19.33 -18.71
N ARG A 250 -1.24 18.64 -19.84
CA ARG A 250 -1.79 19.03 -21.13
C ARG A 250 -3.31 19.17 -21.12
N LEU A 251 -4.02 18.20 -20.56
CA LEU A 251 -5.49 18.25 -20.47
C LEU A 251 -5.96 19.43 -19.62
N TRP A 252 -5.25 19.74 -18.53
CA TRP A 252 -5.53 20.93 -17.73
C TRP A 252 -5.31 22.22 -18.54
N MET A 253 -4.16 22.37 -19.20
CA MET A 253 -3.83 23.53 -20.02
C MET A 253 -4.84 23.76 -21.15
N LEU A 254 -5.38 22.70 -21.75
CA LEU A 254 -6.44 22.79 -22.77
C LEU A 254 -7.78 23.28 -22.20
N ASN A 255 -8.08 22.98 -20.92
CA ASN A 255 -9.30 23.42 -20.22
C ASN A 255 -9.13 24.77 -19.50
N ARG A 256 -7.89 25.18 -19.23
CA ARG A 256 -7.51 26.46 -18.62
C ARG A 256 -6.38 27.11 -19.43
N PRO A 257 -6.65 27.68 -20.62
CA PRO A 257 -5.62 28.27 -21.46
C PRO A 257 -4.82 29.42 -20.82
N GLN A 258 -5.36 30.05 -19.77
CA GLN A 258 -4.69 31.13 -19.04
C GLN A 258 -3.87 30.64 -17.84
N SER A 259 -3.90 29.33 -17.55
CA SER A 259 -3.08 28.71 -16.49
C SER A 259 -1.60 28.95 -16.75
N ARG A 260 -0.81 29.04 -15.68
CA ARG A 260 0.65 29.14 -15.77
C ARG A 260 1.35 27.91 -15.21
N LEU A 261 0.62 26.85 -14.90
CA LEU A 261 1.19 25.64 -14.32
C LEU A 261 2.24 24.97 -15.21
N PHE A 262 2.19 25.16 -16.53
CA PHE A 262 3.24 24.69 -17.45
C PHE A 262 4.64 25.23 -17.10
N GLU A 263 4.77 26.32 -16.36
CA GLU A 263 6.06 26.86 -15.89
C GLU A 263 6.72 25.98 -14.83
N GLN A 264 5.94 25.11 -14.16
CA GLN A 264 6.40 24.16 -13.16
C GLN A 264 6.55 22.74 -13.72
N MET A 265 6.29 22.55 -15.02
CA MET A 265 6.32 21.28 -15.73
C MET A 265 7.57 21.21 -16.62
N ASP A 266 8.68 20.70 -16.07
CA ASP A 266 10.02 20.74 -16.70
C ASP A 266 10.11 19.97 -18.03
N TYR A 267 9.25 18.97 -18.22
CA TYR A 267 9.18 18.07 -19.36
C TYR A 267 7.93 18.29 -20.24
N TYR A 268 7.18 19.36 -20.02
CA TYR A 268 6.02 19.71 -20.82
C TYR A 268 6.44 20.15 -22.22
N ILE A 269 5.89 19.49 -23.24
CA ILE A 269 6.12 19.83 -24.63
C ILE A 269 5.24 21.03 -24.98
N LYS A 270 5.87 22.20 -25.07
CA LYS A 270 5.24 23.40 -25.60
C LYS A 270 5.01 23.23 -27.10
N SER A 271 3.77 23.33 -27.53
CA SER A 271 3.39 23.61 -28.91
C SER A 271 3.63 25.08 -29.24
N GLU A 272 3.70 25.41 -30.53
CA GLU A 272 3.85 26.81 -31.00
C GLU A 272 2.74 27.73 -30.47
N ASP A 273 1.59 27.15 -30.14
CA ASP A 273 0.42 27.84 -29.61
C ASP A 273 0.38 27.91 -28.07
N ASP A 274 1.41 27.52 -27.29
CA ASP A 274 1.34 27.57 -25.81
C ASP A 274 1.82 28.92 -25.20
N PRO A 275 1.09 29.54 -24.24
CA PRO A 275 -0.26 29.15 -23.82
C PRO A 275 -1.29 29.48 -24.91
N PRO A 276 -2.35 28.67 -25.03
CA PRO A 276 -3.28 28.79 -26.15
C PRO A 276 -3.90 30.18 -26.29
N GLN A 277 -3.59 30.86 -27.40
CA GLN A 277 -4.15 32.16 -27.69
C GLN A 277 -5.52 32.03 -28.39
N PRO A 278 -6.58 32.66 -27.86
CA PRO A 278 -7.86 32.70 -28.56
C PRO A 278 -7.80 33.66 -29.77
N PRO A 279 -8.44 33.33 -30.92
CA PRO A 279 -9.04 32.04 -31.26
C PRO A 279 -7.95 31.06 -31.71
N PHE A 280 -7.98 29.85 -31.15
CA PHE A 280 -7.13 28.74 -31.57
C PHE A 280 -7.17 28.61 -33.10
N LYS A 281 -6.01 28.68 -33.75
CA LYS A 281 -5.94 28.35 -35.17
C LYS A 281 -6.29 26.89 -35.32
N ARG A 282 -7.50 26.63 -35.80
CA ARG A 282 -7.98 25.33 -36.28
C ARG A 282 -6.98 24.77 -37.30
N GLY A 283 -6.03 24.00 -36.82
CA GLY A 283 -5.02 23.31 -37.60
C GLY A 283 -4.98 21.85 -37.18
N GLU A 284 -5.67 21.04 -37.97
CA GLU A 284 -5.56 19.57 -38.03
C GLU A 284 -6.31 18.77 -36.95
N SER A 285 -7.59 18.57 -37.26
CA SER A 285 -8.62 17.69 -36.67
C SER A 285 -9.37 18.23 -35.45
N ASP A 286 -10.70 18.14 -35.52
CA ASP A 286 -11.63 18.24 -34.42
C ASP A 286 -11.31 17.17 -33.34
N GLN A 287 -10.20 17.31 -32.61
CA GLN A 287 -9.98 16.49 -31.42
C GLN A 287 -10.84 17.03 -30.29
N GLU A 288 -11.97 16.38 -30.11
CA GLU A 288 -12.86 16.49 -28.97
C GLU A 288 -12.09 16.06 -27.71
N TYR A 289 -11.33 16.97 -27.10
CA TYR A 289 -10.70 16.72 -25.82
C TYR A 289 -11.73 16.83 -24.69
N LEU A 290 -11.51 16.08 -23.62
CA LEU A 290 -12.40 16.05 -22.47
C LEU A 290 -12.58 17.47 -21.89
N LYS A 291 -13.82 17.94 -21.80
CA LYS A 291 -14.16 19.21 -21.14
C LYS A 291 -14.33 18.96 -19.65
N ILE A 292 -13.66 19.79 -18.85
CA ILE A 292 -13.54 19.59 -17.41
C ILE A 292 -13.91 20.88 -16.70
N SER A 293 -14.91 20.80 -15.83
CA SER A 293 -15.43 21.96 -15.11
C SER A 293 -14.66 22.22 -13.82
N SER A 294 -14.22 21.17 -13.12
CA SER A 294 -13.47 21.28 -11.86
C SER A 294 -12.35 20.24 -11.75
N PRO A 295 -11.36 20.46 -10.86
CA PRO A 295 -10.30 19.47 -10.62
C PRO A 295 -10.81 18.08 -10.21
N GLU A 296 -11.95 17.97 -9.53
CA GLU A 296 -12.53 16.67 -9.11
C GLU A 296 -12.97 15.76 -10.27
N GLU A 297 -13.18 16.31 -11.47
CA GLU A 297 -13.56 15.54 -12.66
C GLU A 297 -12.35 14.84 -13.31
N LEU A 298 -11.11 15.23 -12.97
CA LEU A 298 -9.89 14.59 -13.46
C LEU A 298 -9.68 13.23 -12.81
N LYS A 299 -9.75 12.14 -13.59
CA LYS A 299 -9.46 10.78 -13.10
C LYS A 299 -8.20 10.23 -13.74
N ILE A 300 -7.22 9.87 -12.92
CA ILE A 300 -5.95 9.26 -13.32
C ILE A 300 -5.94 7.82 -12.83
N CYS A 301 -5.73 6.88 -13.74
CA CYS A 301 -5.58 5.46 -13.44
C CYS A 301 -4.20 4.99 -13.89
N ASP A 302 -3.43 4.40 -12.96
CA ASP A 302 -2.22 3.65 -13.27
C ASP A 302 -2.50 2.15 -13.07
N PRO A 303 -2.76 1.38 -14.14
CA PRO A 303 -3.25 0.00 -14.04
C PRO A 303 -2.17 -1.04 -13.71
N ALA A 304 -0.92 -0.60 -13.50
CA ALA A 304 0.19 -1.43 -13.06
C ALA A 304 1.13 -0.58 -12.19
N CYS A 305 0.57 -0.01 -11.11
CA CYS A 305 1.16 1.16 -10.47
C CYS A 305 2.47 0.88 -9.73
N GLY A 306 2.80 -0.39 -9.47
CA GLY A 306 3.93 -0.78 -8.66
C GLY A 306 3.89 -0.06 -7.31
N SER A 307 4.99 0.60 -6.95
CA SER A 307 5.09 1.43 -5.74
C SER A 307 4.54 2.86 -5.90
N GLY A 308 3.81 3.14 -6.99
CA GLY A 308 2.99 4.34 -7.15
C GLY A 308 3.71 5.59 -7.65
N HIS A 309 4.85 5.47 -8.35
CA HIS A 309 5.66 6.64 -8.74
C HIS A 309 4.91 7.62 -9.65
N ILE A 310 4.14 7.11 -10.62
CA ILE A 310 3.30 7.95 -11.47
C ILE A 310 2.22 8.65 -10.63
N LEU A 311 1.55 7.91 -9.76
CA LEU A 311 0.50 8.44 -8.89
C LEU A 311 1.03 9.49 -7.90
N VAL A 312 2.24 9.31 -7.36
CA VAL A 312 2.91 10.26 -6.45
C VAL A 312 3.19 11.58 -7.16
N TYR A 313 3.71 11.56 -8.39
CA TYR A 313 3.94 12.79 -9.14
C TYR A 313 2.63 13.41 -9.65
N ALA A 314 1.65 12.59 -10.06
CA ALA A 314 0.31 13.06 -10.39
C ALA A 314 -0.36 13.75 -9.20
N PHE A 315 -0.17 13.27 -7.97
CA PHE A 315 -0.63 13.94 -6.75
C PHE A 315 -0.04 15.35 -6.65
N GLU A 316 1.25 15.54 -6.91
CA GLU A 316 1.90 16.85 -6.84
C GLU A 316 1.32 17.83 -7.87
N LEU A 317 1.15 17.39 -9.11
CA LEU A 317 0.58 18.22 -10.16
C LEU A 317 -0.89 18.54 -9.89
N LEU A 318 -1.68 17.56 -9.43
CA LEU A 318 -3.06 17.80 -9.00
C LEU A 318 -3.10 18.81 -7.84
N TYR A 319 -2.19 18.72 -6.88
CA TYR A 319 -2.14 19.68 -5.77
C TYR A 319 -1.99 21.11 -6.29
N ALA A 320 -1.08 21.34 -7.24
CA ALA A 320 -0.90 22.63 -7.88
C ALA A 320 -2.15 23.09 -8.67
N ILE A 321 -2.85 22.16 -9.34
CA ILE A 321 -4.13 22.42 -10.03
C ILE A 321 -5.20 22.89 -9.04
N TYR A 322 -5.40 22.18 -7.93
CA TYR A 322 -6.36 22.57 -6.90
C TYR A 322 -5.99 23.91 -6.24
N GLU A 323 -4.70 24.18 -6.00
CA GLU A 323 -4.25 25.47 -5.49
C GLU A 323 -4.54 26.62 -6.48
N GLU A 324 -4.31 26.43 -7.78
CA GLU A 324 -4.61 27.42 -8.82
C GLU A 324 -6.10 27.76 -8.88
N GLU A 325 -6.98 26.78 -8.67
CA GLU A 325 -8.45 26.98 -8.61
C GLU A 325 -8.92 27.52 -7.24
N GLY A 326 -8.01 27.81 -6.31
CA GLY A 326 -8.31 28.50 -5.06
C GLY A 326 -8.83 27.63 -3.91
N TYR A 327 -8.60 26.31 -3.96
CA TYR A 327 -8.98 25.40 -2.89
C TYR A 327 -8.13 25.59 -1.63
N ALA A 328 -8.73 25.35 -0.46
CA ALA A 328 -8.02 25.44 0.80
C ALA A 328 -7.00 24.29 0.94
N ALA A 329 -5.72 24.63 1.18
CA ALA A 329 -4.59 23.69 1.22
C ALA A 329 -4.80 22.45 2.11
N ASN A 330 -5.60 22.56 3.18
CA ASN A 330 -5.94 21.47 4.10
C ASN A 330 -6.99 20.50 3.56
N GLU A 331 -7.76 20.87 2.54
CA GLU A 331 -8.79 20.04 1.92
C GLU A 331 -8.30 19.31 0.66
N ILE A 332 -7.29 19.88 -0.02
CA ILE A 332 -6.76 19.38 -1.27
C ILE A 332 -6.33 17.90 -1.19
N PRO A 333 -5.53 17.46 -0.19
CA PRO A 333 -5.09 16.05 -0.13
C PRO A 333 -6.25 15.06 -0.06
N LYS A 334 -7.30 15.40 0.69
CA LYS A 334 -8.51 14.58 0.78
C LYS A 334 -9.19 14.49 -0.58
N LYS A 335 -9.36 15.64 -1.26
CA LYS A 335 -10.01 15.69 -2.57
C LYS A 335 -9.25 14.87 -3.61
N ILE A 336 -7.93 14.97 -3.65
CA ILE A 336 -7.07 14.21 -4.56
C ILE A 336 -7.24 12.70 -4.37
N LEU A 337 -7.12 12.23 -3.11
CA LEU A 337 -7.24 10.79 -2.81
C LEU A 337 -8.66 10.25 -3.03
N THR A 338 -9.69 11.08 -2.90
CA THR A 338 -11.08 10.65 -3.09
C THR A 338 -11.51 10.62 -4.55
N HIS A 339 -11.12 11.62 -5.36
CA HIS A 339 -11.72 11.83 -6.68
C HIS A 339 -10.77 11.53 -7.84
N ASN A 340 -9.45 11.64 -7.63
CA ASN A 340 -8.53 11.78 -8.75
C ASN A 340 -7.65 10.56 -8.99
N LEU A 341 -7.08 9.96 -7.95
CA LEU A 341 -6.03 8.94 -8.12
C LEU A 341 -6.56 7.53 -7.91
N TYR A 342 -6.29 6.67 -8.88
CA TYR A 342 -6.62 5.25 -8.91
C TYR A 342 -5.40 4.44 -9.36
N GLY A 343 -5.13 3.33 -8.68
CA GLY A 343 -4.05 2.41 -9.05
C GLY A 343 -4.53 0.97 -9.00
N ILE A 344 -3.98 0.14 -9.89
CA ILE A 344 -4.17 -1.32 -9.88
C ILE A 344 -2.79 -1.96 -9.83
N GLU A 345 -2.62 -2.95 -8.98
CA GLU A 345 -1.37 -3.70 -8.83
C GLU A 345 -1.66 -5.17 -8.55
N ILE A 346 -0.82 -6.07 -9.05
CA ILE A 346 -0.95 -7.52 -8.83
C ILE A 346 -0.14 -7.98 -7.62
N ASP A 347 0.97 -7.30 -7.33
CA ASP A 347 1.82 -7.57 -6.18
C ASP A 347 1.35 -6.75 -4.96
N GLU A 348 0.70 -7.42 -4.01
CA GLU A 348 0.17 -6.81 -2.77
C GLU A 348 1.18 -5.90 -2.07
N ARG A 349 2.41 -6.37 -2.01
CA ARG A 349 3.56 -5.67 -1.45
C ARG A 349 3.80 -4.31 -2.10
N ALA A 350 3.86 -4.24 -3.43
CA ALA A 350 3.99 -3.01 -4.18
C ALA A 350 2.77 -2.09 -4.01
N GLY A 351 1.56 -2.65 -4.06
CA GLY A 351 0.31 -1.91 -3.87
C GLY A 351 0.22 -1.22 -2.50
N SER A 352 0.59 -1.93 -1.43
CA SER A 352 0.70 -1.36 -0.06
C SER A 352 1.67 -0.19 0.01
N LEU A 353 2.79 -0.26 -0.72
CA LEU A 353 3.76 0.83 -0.78
C LEU A 353 3.25 2.02 -1.61
N ALA A 354 2.50 1.79 -2.69
CA ALA A 354 1.85 2.87 -3.44
C ALA A 354 0.84 3.62 -2.56
N ALA A 355 0.00 2.89 -1.84
CA ALA A 355 -0.96 3.48 -0.89
C ALA A 355 -0.22 4.24 0.22
N PHE A 356 0.86 3.66 0.79
CA PHE A 356 1.70 4.35 1.76
C PHE A 356 2.26 5.67 1.20
N ALA A 357 2.82 5.63 -0.01
CA ALA A 357 3.44 6.79 -0.64
C ALA A 357 2.45 7.94 -0.83
N LEU A 358 1.25 7.63 -1.32
CA LEU A 358 0.16 8.61 -1.46
C LEU A 358 -0.28 9.20 -0.12
N THR A 359 -0.42 8.37 0.91
CA THR A 359 -0.74 8.82 2.27
C THR A 359 0.36 9.72 2.85
N MET A 360 1.64 9.44 2.58
CA MET A 360 2.73 10.32 2.98
C MET A 360 2.72 11.65 2.25
N LYS A 361 2.41 11.68 0.93
CA LYS A 361 2.22 12.95 0.18
C LYS A 361 1.08 13.77 0.75
N ALA A 362 -0.02 13.12 1.14
CA ALA A 362 -1.13 13.80 1.80
C ALA A 362 -0.72 14.37 3.17
N ARG A 363 0.03 13.62 3.96
CA ARG A 363 0.53 14.04 5.28
C ARG A 363 1.59 15.13 5.22
N GLU A 364 2.39 15.15 4.16
CA GLU A 364 3.37 16.19 3.84
C GLU A 364 2.66 17.53 3.62
N LYS A 365 1.59 17.53 2.80
CA LYS A 365 0.80 18.72 2.48
C LYS A 365 -0.14 19.17 3.60
N TYR A 366 -0.66 18.23 4.41
CA TYR A 366 -1.53 18.55 5.54
C TYR A 366 -1.13 17.85 6.83
N ARG A 367 -0.58 18.62 7.77
CA ARG A 367 0.00 18.08 9.01
C ARG A 367 -0.97 17.28 9.88
N ARG A 368 -2.27 17.58 9.81
CA ARG A 368 -3.29 16.91 10.63
C ARG A 368 -3.99 15.77 9.89
N PHE A 369 -3.47 15.33 8.73
CA PHE A 369 -4.08 14.27 7.93
C PHE A 369 -4.31 12.95 8.71
N PHE A 370 -3.45 12.65 9.69
CA PHE A 370 -3.59 11.46 10.55
C PHE A 370 -4.50 11.62 11.76
N ARG A 371 -5.01 12.83 12.07
CA ARG A 371 -5.87 13.00 13.25
C ARG A 371 -7.15 12.20 13.06
N LYS A 372 -7.36 11.16 13.89
CA LYS A 372 -8.50 10.23 13.91
C LYS A 372 -9.75 10.84 13.27
N PRO A 373 -9.94 10.67 11.95
CA PRO A 373 -11.15 11.15 11.29
C PRO A 373 -12.30 10.18 11.64
N ILE A 374 -13.53 10.68 11.59
CA ILE A 374 -14.72 9.82 11.77
C ILE A 374 -14.72 8.67 10.74
N GLN A 375 -14.14 8.90 9.55
CA GLN A 375 -13.83 7.88 8.55
C GLN A 375 -12.44 8.18 7.92
N PRO A 376 -11.48 7.24 7.96
CA PRO A 376 -10.16 7.42 7.37
C PRO A 376 -10.23 7.38 5.84
N ILE A 377 -9.60 8.36 5.20
CA ILE A 377 -9.49 8.39 3.73
C ILE A 377 -8.43 7.38 3.32
N GLN A 378 -8.79 6.47 2.44
CA GLN A 378 -7.91 5.45 1.91
C GLN A 378 -7.56 5.81 0.46
N PRO A 379 -6.29 5.69 0.04
CA PRO A 379 -5.93 5.76 -1.38
C PRO A 379 -6.65 4.66 -2.18
N ASN A 380 -7.13 4.96 -3.40
CA ASN A 380 -7.80 3.99 -4.26
C ASN A 380 -6.77 3.10 -5.00
N ILE A 381 -6.05 2.27 -4.25
CA ILE A 381 -5.15 1.26 -4.80
C ILE A 381 -5.81 -0.10 -4.67
N CYS A 382 -6.17 -0.71 -5.79
CA CYS A 382 -6.73 -2.05 -5.85
C CYS A 382 -5.59 -3.05 -6.07
N VAL A 383 -5.42 -3.96 -5.12
CA VAL A 383 -4.52 -5.10 -5.28
C VAL A 383 -5.34 -6.26 -5.82
N LEU A 384 -5.04 -6.71 -7.03
CA LEU A 384 -5.77 -7.82 -7.66
C LEU A 384 -5.57 -9.10 -6.86
N LYS A 385 -6.68 -9.70 -6.45
CA LYS A 385 -6.72 -10.99 -5.76
C LYS A 385 -7.58 -11.96 -6.55
N LYS A 386 -7.19 -13.23 -6.53
CA LYS A 386 -8.04 -14.31 -7.01
C LYS A 386 -9.33 -14.34 -6.20
N VAL A 387 -10.48 -14.37 -6.90
CA VAL A 387 -11.78 -14.62 -6.26
C VAL A 387 -12.41 -15.86 -6.86
N GLU A 388 -12.64 -16.85 -6.00
CA GLU A 388 -13.32 -18.09 -6.35
C GLU A 388 -14.80 -18.03 -5.97
N PHE A 389 -15.62 -18.54 -6.88
CA PHE A 389 -17.07 -18.65 -6.71
C PHE A 389 -17.48 -20.11 -6.62
N GLU A 390 -18.20 -20.45 -5.57
CA GLU A 390 -18.81 -21.77 -5.43
C GLU A 390 -19.99 -21.94 -6.40
N GLU A 391 -20.27 -23.17 -6.84
CA GLU A 391 -21.39 -23.43 -7.76
C GLU A 391 -22.73 -22.91 -7.26
N TRP A 392 -22.96 -22.88 -5.94
CA TRP A 392 -24.19 -22.36 -5.36
C TRP A 392 -24.27 -20.82 -5.39
N GLU A 393 -23.11 -20.14 -5.36
CA GLU A 393 -23.02 -18.68 -5.48
C GLU A 393 -23.48 -18.27 -6.85
N VAL A 394 -23.02 -18.94 -7.90
CA VAL A 394 -23.31 -18.58 -9.30
C VAL A 394 -24.56 -19.29 -9.88
N GLY A 395 -24.85 -20.53 -9.47
CA GLY A 395 -25.78 -21.43 -10.17
C GLY A 395 -27.21 -21.51 -9.63
N SER A 396 -27.55 -20.88 -8.50
CA SER A 396 -28.81 -21.17 -7.79
C SER A 396 -30.07 -20.44 -8.27
N GLY A 397 -30.06 -19.80 -9.45
CA GLY A 397 -31.23 -19.04 -9.95
C GLY A 397 -31.70 -17.91 -9.02
N LYS A 398 -30.88 -17.53 -8.02
CA LYS A 398 -31.14 -16.48 -7.04
C LYS A 398 -30.51 -15.14 -7.41
N TRP A 399 -29.56 -15.11 -8.34
CA TRP A 399 -29.25 -13.90 -9.11
C TRP A 399 -30.33 -13.66 -10.16
N GLU A 400 -31.60 -13.69 -9.75
CA GLU A 400 -32.66 -12.92 -10.41
C GLU A 400 -32.45 -11.43 -10.09
N VAL A 401 -31.22 -10.95 -10.28
CA VAL A 401 -31.05 -9.63 -10.86
C VAL A 401 -31.94 -9.67 -12.09
N ASP A 402 -32.88 -8.76 -12.18
CA ASP A 402 -33.86 -8.71 -13.25
C ASP A 402 -33.06 -8.50 -14.55
N ASN A 403 -32.51 -9.58 -15.12
CA ASN A 403 -31.52 -9.57 -16.19
C ASN A 403 -32.13 -8.92 -17.45
N LYS A 404 -33.47 -8.92 -17.51
CA LYS A 404 -34.29 -8.16 -18.44
C LYS A 404 -34.22 -6.63 -18.24
N LYS A 405 -34.10 -6.12 -17.01
CA LYS A 405 -33.92 -4.68 -16.72
C LYS A 405 -32.49 -4.19 -16.98
N LEU A 406 -31.49 -5.05 -16.81
CA LEU A 406 -30.09 -4.71 -17.08
C LEU A 406 -29.63 -4.99 -18.51
N GLY A 407 -30.39 -5.78 -19.27
CA GLY A 407 -30.04 -6.16 -20.64
C GLY A 407 -28.80 -7.06 -20.72
N VAL A 408 -28.51 -7.84 -19.67
CA VAL A 408 -27.33 -8.71 -19.56
C VAL A 408 -27.75 -10.17 -19.59
N SER A 409 -27.08 -11.00 -20.39
CA SER A 409 -27.28 -12.46 -20.35
C SER A 409 -26.70 -13.06 -19.07
N HIS A 410 -27.42 -13.99 -18.44
CA HIS A 410 -26.91 -14.73 -17.28
C HIS A 410 -25.55 -15.38 -17.57
N ASP A 411 -25.37 -15.94 -18.77
CA ASP A 411 -24.10 -16.56 -19.19
C ASP A 411 -22.94 -15.55 -19.28
N TYR A 412 -23.22 -14.27 -19.54
CA TYR A 412 -22.18 -13.23 -19.60
C TYR A 412 -21.77 -12.81 -18.21
N LEU A 413 -22.73 -12.64 -17.30
CA LEU A 413 -22.45 -12.38 -15.89
C LEU A 413 -21.63 -13.51 -15.27
N LEU A 414 -22.04 -14.77 -15.48
CA LEU A 414 -21.31 -15.94 -14.98
C LEU A 414 -19.89 -16.01 -15.52
N HIS A 415 -19.75 -15.85 -16.83
CA HIS A 415 -18.43 -15.83 -17.46
C HIS A 415 -17.53 -14.74 -16.85
N ASP A 416 -18.04 -13.52 -16.71
CA ASP A 416 -17.26 -12.39 -16.23
C ASP A 416 -16.96 -12.47 -14.73
N LEU A 417 -17.82 -13.13 -13.94
CA LEU A 417 -17.50 -13.49 -12.55
C LEU A 417 -16.33 -14.48 -12.51
N HIS A 418 -16.36 -15.55 -13.32
CA HIS A 418 -15.24 -16.50 -13.38
C HIS A 418 -13.93 -15.89 -13.91
N LEU A 419 -13.95 -14.72 -14.58
CA LEU A 419 -12.71 -14.02 -14.92
C LEU A 419 -11.94 -13.55 -13.67
N PHE A 420 -12.62 -13.28 -12.54
CA PHE A 420 -11.94 -12.90 -11.30
C PHE A 420 -11.12 -14.05 -10.68
N GLU A 421 -11.39 -15.30 -11.05
CA GLU A 421 -10.56 -16.45 -10.64
C GLU A 421 -9.16 -16.40 -11.27
N GLU A 422 -8.99 -15.62 -12.33
CA GLU A 422 -7.73 -15.45 -13.03
C GLU A 422 -7.24 -14.00 -12.98
N ALA A 423 -7.78 -13.17 -12.08
CA ALA A 423 -7.40 -11.77 -11.92
C ALA A 423 -5.93 -11.60 -11.53
N ASP A 424 -5.40 -12.48 -10.69
CA ASP A 424 -4.01 -12.53 -10.25
C ASP A 424 -3.06 -13.23 -11.26
N ASN A 425 -3.60 -13.69 -12.41
CA ASN A 425 -2.83 -14.30 -13.49
C ASN A 425 -2.82 -13.40 -14.75
N PHE A 426 -3.99 -12.99 -15.22
CA PHE A 426 -4.14 -12.19 -16.44
C PHE A 426 -4.29 -10.69 -16.18
N GLY A 427 -4.77 -10.28 -15.01
CA GLY A 427 -5.00 -8.87 -14.64
C GLY A 427 -5.73 -8.07 -15.73
N ALA A 428 -5.11 -6.99 -16.21
CA ALA A 428 -5.66 -6.14 -17.27
C ALA A 428 -5.85 -6.83 -18.65
N LEU A 429 -5.40 -8.08 -18.83
CA LEU A 429 -5.63 -8.86 -20.06
C LEU A 429 -6.97 -9.60 -20.07
N LEU A 430 -7.69 -9.62 -18.95
CA LEU A 430 -9.03 -10.20 -18.86
C LEU A 430 -9.98 -9.50 -19.85
N ARG A 431 -10.87 -10.29 -20.47
CA ARG A 431 -11.81 -9.81 -21.48
C ARG A 431 -13.25 -10.11 -21.07
N PRO A 432 -13.94 -9.14 -20.44
CA PRO A 432 -15.37 -9.27 -20.14
C PRO A 432 -16.19 -9.50 -21.41
N LYS A 433 -17.25 -10.29 -21.30
CA LYS A 433 -18.28 -10.43 -22.33
C LYS A 433 -19.32 -9.32 -22.26
N MET A 434 -19.57 -8.77 -21.07
CA MET A 434 -20.41 -7.59 -20.91
C MET A 434 -19.73 -6.35 -21.52
N SER A 435 -20.53 -5.48 -22.14
CA SER A 435 -20.07 -4.15 -22.58
C SER A 435 -19.81 -3.22 -21.39
N GLU A 436 -19.06 -2.15 -21.62
CA GLU A 436 -18.82 -1.12 -20.58
C GLU A 436 -20.13 -0.53 -20.03
N GLU A 437 -21.11 -0.29 -20.89
CA GLU A 437 -22.44 0.18 -20.50
C GLU A 437 -23.17 -0.84 -19.61
N GLN A 438 -23.10 -2.13 -19.97
CA GLN A 438 -23.69 -3.20 -19.18
C GLN A 438 -23.02 -3.33 -17.80
N ILE A 439 -21.69 -3.26 -17.75
CA ILE A 439 -20.93 -3.27 -16.49
C ILE A 439 -21.27 -2.04 -15.64
N ALA A 440 -21.37 -0.86 -16.23
CA ALA A 440 -21.75 0.37 -15.53
C ALA A 440 -23.17 0.28 -14.96
N ASN A 441 -24.13 -0.18 -15.76
CA ASN A 441 -25.52 -0.40 -15.31
C ASN A 441 -25.61 -1.43 -14.18
N LEU A 442 -24.83 -2.52 -14.27
CA LEU A 442 -24.73 -3.53 -13.24
C LEU A 442 -24.17 -2.95 -11.94
N ARG A 443 -23.07 -2.20 -12.01
CA ARG A 443 -22.47 -1.49 -10.86
C ARG A 443 -23.48 -0.53 -10.21
N ASP A 444 -24.18 0.27 -11.01
CA ASP A 444 -25.11 1.27 -10.51
C ASP A 444 -26.36 0.60 -9.90
N TYR A 445 -26.85 -0.50 -10.49
CA TYR A 445 -27.91 -1.32 -9.91
C TYR A 445 -27.52 -1.83 -8.53
N PHE A 446 -26.33 -2.38 -8.41
CA PHE A 446 -25.76 -2.93 -7.20
C PHE A 446 -25.57 -1.86 -6.12
N ALA A 447 -24.98 -0.72 -6.47
CA ALA A 447 -24.86 0.43 -5.58
C ALA A 447 -26.23 0.89 -5.05
N ASN A 448 -27.25 0.94 -5.92
CA ASN A 448 -28.62 1.29 -5.53
C ASN A 448 -29.30 0.21 -4.67
N LEU A 449 -29.06 -1.06 -4.96
CA LEU A 449 -29.63 -2.19 -4.23
C LEU A 449 -29.17 -2.15 -2.77
N TRP A 450 -27.87 -2.00 -2.52
CA TRP A 450 -27.34 -1.96 -1.15
C TRP A 450 -27.62 -0.65 -0.43
N ALA A 451 -27.72 0.48 -1.15
CA ALA A 451 -28.17 1.73 -0.56
C ALA A 451 -29.64 1.64 -0.04
N LYS A 452 -30.49 0.82 -0.68
CA LYS A 452 -31.92 0.71 -0.37
C LYS A 452 -32.30 -0.51 0.48
N ASN A 453 -31.46 -1.55 0.51
CA ASN A 453 -31.72 -2.77 1.25
C ASN A 453 -30.53 -3.10 2.17
N PRO A 454 -30.56 -2.67 3.45
CA PRO A 454 -29.48 -2.93 4.40
C PRO A 454 -29.38 -4.41 4.86
N ASN A 455 -30.32 -5.27 4.45
CA ASN A 455 -30.29 -6.71 4.66
C ASN A 455 -30.60 -7.43 3.33
N PRO A 456 -29.66 -7.45 2.36
CA PRO A 456 -29.79 -8.33 1.20
C PRO A 456 -29.84 -9.79 1.65
N SER A 457 -30.22 -10.72 0.76
CA SER A 457 -30.09 -12.13 1.13
C SER A 457 -28.64 -12.40 1.55
N LEU A 458 -28.44 -13.14 2.65
CA LEU A 458 -27.12 -13.43 3.23
C LEU A 458 -26.11 -13.95 2.17
N PHE A 459 -26.64 -14.55 1.10
CA PHE A 459 -25.90 -15.14 0.01
C PHE A 459 -25.40 -14.09 -1.02
N GLU A 460 -26.27 -13.20 -1.50
CA GLU A 460 -25.89 -12.11 -2.42
C GLU A 460 -24.91 -11.14 -1.74
N HIS A 461 -25.07 -10.91 -0.43
CA HIS A 461 -24.13 -10.12 0.35
C HIS A 461 -22.72 -10.72 0.35
N LYS A 462 -22.61 -12.03 0.60
CA LYS A 462 -21.32 -12.72 0.70
C LYS A 462 -20.55 -12.68 -0.62
N THR A 463 -21.24 -12.96 -1.72
CA THR A 463 -20.61 -12.92 -3.05
C THR A 463 -20.28 -11.48 -3.47
N HIS A 464 -21.12 -10.51 -3.11
CA HIS A 464 -20.79 -9.11 -3.32
C HIS A 464 -19.53 -8.69 -2.54
N GLU A 465 -19.49 -8.98 -1.25
CA GLU A 465 -18.34 -8.72 -0.37
C GLU A 465 -17.06 -9.37 -0.91
N LYS A 466 -17.15 -10.59 -1.46
CA LYS A 466 -15.99 -11.25 -2.10
C LYS A 466 -15.38 -10.40 -3.23
N VAL A 467 -16.21 -9.73 -4.03
CA VAL A 467 -15.75 -8.94 -5.18
C VAL A 467 -15.34 -7.52 -4.78
N THR A 468 -16.01 -6.89 -3.82
CA THR A 468 -15.71 -5.51 -3.41
C THR A 468 -14.75 -5.35 -2.25
N ASN A 469 -14.38 -6.44 -1.57
CA ASN A 469 -13.29 -6.43 -0.59
C ASN A 469 -11.90 -6.63 -1.25
N ILE A 470 -11.84 -6.74 -2.58
CA ILE A 470 -10.63 -6.53 -3.40
C ILE A 470 -10.45 -5.03 -3.64
#